data_AF-A0A453KWY8-F1
#
_entry.id   AF-A0A453KWY8-F1
#
_cell.length_a   1.000
_cell.length_b   1.000
_cell.length_c   1.000
_cell.angle_alpha   90.00
_cell.angle_beta   90.00
_cell.angle_gamma   90.00
#
_symmetry.space_group_name_H-M   'P 1'
#
loop_
_entity.id
_entity.type
_entity.pdbx_description
1 polymer ?
#
loop_
_entity_poly.entity_id
_entity_poly.type
_entity_poly.pdbx_seq_one_letter_code
_entity_poly.pdbx_strand_id
1 'polypeptide(L)'
;MTEDMDKGNLIFKIEVFINSSILRSWKDSIIVLLSTKALLPWSEELKVVGRCIDAIASKTSVDPDLIGEALKAYAVRWLPDSYDALVADDYMRRNQCLVETIIWLLPSDKSSGCSCRFLLKLLKVAILVGSGDHVKEELMRRISFQLHKASVKDLLLPAASPSEGMHDVRLVHNLVQRFVARTALSHNGDFVEKSDEKMIELNFEQESTLALGELVDGYLSEVAADPDLEFSTFVELATAVPEAARPVHDGLYYAVDAYIKVCSMHLMNLNLLNGCCQYFLLYDE
;
A
#
# COMPACT_ATOMS: atom_id res chain seq x y z
N MET A 1 -37.78 -10.89 31.29
CA MET A 1 -38.45 -9.90 30.43
C MET A 1 -38.04 -10.20 29.01
N THR A 2 -38.88 -10.90 28.26
CA THR A 2 -38.70 -11.14 26.83
C THR A 2 -39.39 -10.00 26.10
N GLU A 3 -38.61 -9.15 25.41
CA GLU A 3 -39.07 -8.00 24.62
C GLU A 3 -39.77 -8.42 23.32
N ASP A 4 -40.53 -9.50 23.35
CA ASP A 4 -41.42 -9.87 22.27
C ASP A 4 -42.78 -9.25 22.54
N MET A 5 -43.31 -8.56 21.52
CA MET A 5 -44.66 -8.00 21.41
C MET A 5 -44.84 -6.50 21.72
N ASP A 6 -44.33 -5.61 20.86
CA ASP A 6 -45.18 -4.52 20.35
C ASP A 6 -44.65 -3.88 19.05
N LYS A 7 -45.56 -3.53 18.13
CA LYS A 7 -45.25 -2.78 16.90
C LYS A 7 -44.85 -1.36 17.26
N GLY A 8 -43.58 -1.17 17.63
CA GLY A 8 -43.05 0.14 18.05
C GLY A 8 -42.01 0.09 19.17
N ASN A 9 -41.40 -1.08 19.44
CA ASN A 9 -40.29 -1.17 20.38
C ASN A 9 -39.11 -0.28 19.96
N LEU A 10 -38.26 0.09 20.93
CA LEU A 10 -37.16 1.03 20.71
C LEU A 10 -36.19 0.53 19.64
N ILE A 11 -35.95 -0.78 19.60
CA ILE A 11 -35.13 -1.46 18.59
C ILE A 11 -35.68 -1.18 17.18
N PHE A 12 -36.98 -1.38 16.95
CA PHE A 12 -37.62 -1.11 15.67
C PHE A 12 -37.54 0.37 15.28
N LYS A 13 -37.73 1.30 16.22
CA LYS A 13 -37.63 2.75 15.95
C LYS A 13 -36.21 3.17 15.59
N ILE A 14 -35.21 2.63 16.28
CA ILE A 14 -33.79 2.85 15.96
C ILE A 14 -33.49 2.29 14.58
N GLU A 15 -33.97 1.09 14.28
CA GLU A 15 -33.77 0.44 12.99
C GLU A 15 -34.39 1.23 11.84
N VAL A 16 -35.60 1.76 12.01
CA VAL A 16 -36.24 2.66 11.05
C VAL A 16 -35.43 3.95 10.90
N PHE A 17 -34.96 4.55 11.98
CA PHE A 17 -34.14 5.78 11.93
C PHE A 17 -32.83 5.55 11.17
N ILE A 18 -32.10 4.48 11.49
CA ILE A 18 -30.84 4.12 10.81
C ILE A 18 -31.10 3.96 9.30
N ASN A 19 -32.09 3.16 8.92
CA ASN A 19 -32.38 2.90 7.51
C ASN A 19 -32.88 4.15 6.75
N SER A 20 -33.72 4.98 7.38
CA SER A 20 -34.37 6.13 6.72
C SER A 20 -33.56 7.42 6.74
N SER A 21 -32.70 7.62 7.73
CA SER A 21 -32.01 8.89 7.98
C SER A 21 -30.52 8.78 7.76
N ILE A 22 -29.89 7.69 8.22
CA ILE A 22 -28.43 7.52 8.11
C ILE A 22 -28.07 6.84 6.80
N LEU A 23 -28.65 5.66 6.56
CA LEU A 23 -28.31 4.82 5.42
C LEU A 23 -28.95 5.31 4.12
N ARG A 24 -29.89 6.26 4.18
CA ARG A 24 -30.57 6.80 2.99
C ARG A 24 -29.65 7.62 2.10
N SER A 25 -28.61 8.23 2.68
CA SER A 25 -27.71 9.17 2.01
C SER A 25 -26.28 8.76 2.32
N TRP A 26 -25.44 8.64 1.28
CA TRP A 26 -24.02 8.31 1.45
C TRP A 26 -23.30 9.39 2.27
N LYS A 27 -23.72 10.66 2.18
CA LYS A 27 -23.16 11.78 2.98
C LYS A 27 -23.43 11.59 4.47
N ASP A 28 -24.67 11.26 4.83
CA ASP A 28 -25.07 11.05 6.22
C ASP A 28 -24.46 9.76 6.77
N SER A 29 -24.32 8.73 5.93
CA SER A 29 -23.57 7.52 6.24
C SER A 29 -22.10 7.84 6.54
N ILE A 30 -21.44 8.72 5.76
CA ILE A 30 -20.09 9.20 6.06
C ILE A 30 -20.05 9.99 7.37
N ILE A 31 -20.97 10.90 7.63
CA ILE A 31 -20.98 11.69 8.86
C ILE A 31 -21.14 10.79 10.09
N VAL A 32 -22.02 9.79 10.02
CA VAL A 32 -22.20 8.81 11.11
C VAL A 32 -20.96 7.95 11.26
N LEU A 33 -20.40 7.47 10.15
CA LEU A 33 -19.10 6.80 10.12
C LEU A 33 -18.06 7.68 10.83
N LEU A 34 -18.02 9.00 10.54
CA LEU A 34 -17.19 10.06 11.13
C LEU A 34 -17.40 10.30 12.63
N SER A 35 -18.54 9.88 13.17
CA SER A 35 -18.93 10.10 14.55
C SER A 35 -18.84 8.85 15.42
N THR A 36 -18.77 7.64 14.83
CA THR A 36 -18.84 6.38 15.59
C THR A 36 -17.66 6.10 16.51
N LYS A 37 -16.55 6.87 16.46
CA LYS A 37 -15.37 6.69 17.34
C LYS A 37 -15.70 6.91 18.82
N ALA A 38 -16.60 7.84 19.11
CA ALA A 38 -17.08 8.10 20.46
C ALA A 38 -18.08 7.04 20.98
N LEU A 39 -18.49 6.09 20.12
CA LEU A 39 -19.55 5.12 20.39
C LEU A 39 -19.04 3.67 20.46
N LEU A 40 -17.72 3.47 20.54
CA LEU A 40 -17.14 2.14 20.79
C LEU A 40 -17.45 1.66 22.22
N PRO A 41 -17.70 0.35 22.43
CA PRO A 41 -17.72 -0.73 21.43
C PRO A 41 -19.07 -0.89 20.70
N TRP A 42 -20.12 -0.22 21.14
CA TRP A 42 -21.49 -0.43 20.68
C TRP A 42 -21.71 -0.21 19.18
N SER A 43 -20.95 0.69 18.55
CA SER A 43 -21.02 0.88 17.10
C SER A 43 -20.61 -0.36 16.29
N GLU A 44 -19.73 -1.20 16.85
CA GLU A 44 -19.29 -2.46 16.25
C GLU A 44 -20.31 -3.58 16.51
N GLU A 45 -20.80 -3.70 17.76
CA GLU A 45 -21.83 -4.69 18.13
C GLU A 45 -23.13 -4.53 17.33
N LEU A 46 -23.53 -3.28 17.09
CA LEU A 46 -24.74 -2.94 16.32
C LEU A 46 -24.51 -2.93 14.79
N LYS A 47 -23.30 -3.26 14.34
CA LYS A 47 -22.91 -3.29 12.91
C LYS A 47 -23.18 -1.98 12.16
N VAL A 48 -23.24 -0.85 12.86
CA VAL A 48 -23.57 0.47 12.27
C VAL A 48 -22.53 0.85 11.22
N VAL A 49 -21.26 0.55 11.49
CA VAL A 49 -20.13 0.81 10.60
C VAL A 49 -20.30 0.08 9.26
N GLY A 50 -20.47 -1.25 9.28
CA GLY A 50 -20.66 -2.06 8.07
C GLY A 50 -21.88 -1.63 7.26
N ARG A 51 -22.97 -1.28 7.94
CA ARG A 51 -24.18 -0.80 7.27
C ARG A 51 -24.00 0.56 6.59
N CYS A 52 -23.30 1.50 7.23
CA CYS A 52 -22.99 2.80 6.62
C CYS A 52 -22.12 2.62 5.38
N ILE A 53 -21.17 1.70 5.47
CA ILE A 53 -20.28 1.28 4.40
C ILE A 53 -21.07 0.70 3.21
N ASP A 54 -21.97 -0.26 3.45
CA ASP A 54 -22.82 -0.86 2.43
C ASP A 54 -23.76 0.19 1.81
N ALA A 55 -24.25 1.12 2.64
CA ALA A 55 -25.08 2.22 2.18
C ALA A 55 -24.33 3.23 1.31
N ILE A 56 -23.05 3.47 1.58
CA ILE A 56 -22.16 4.26 0.72
C ILE A 56 -21.98 3.50 -0.60
N ALA A 57 -21.45 2.27 -0.55
CA ALA A 57 -21.17 1.45 -1.73
C ALA A 57 -22.38 1.22 -2.65
N SER A 58 -23.57 1.01 -2.08
CA SER A 58 -24.82 0.80 -2.84
C SER A 58 -25.42 2.09 -3.43
N LYS A 59 -25.04 3.26 -2.92
CA LYS A 59 -25.58 4.57 -3.37
C LYS A 59 -24.57 5.39 -4.14
N THR A 60 -23.32 4.96 -4.16
CA THR A 60 -22.27 5.55 -4.97
C THR A 60 -22.39 5.12 -6.43
N SER A 61 -23.33 5.74 -7.14
CA SER A 61 -23.15 6.19 -8.53
C SER A 61 -22.31 7.49 -8.57
N VAL A 62 -21.50 7.72 -7.55
CA VAL A 62 -20.84 8.99 -7.22
C VAL A 62 -19.35 8.80 -7.45
N ASP A 63 -18.74 9.84 -8.01
CA ASP A 63 -17.31 10.03 -8.27
C ASP A 63 -16.39 9.15 -7.40
N PRO A 64 -15.64 8.20 -8.00
CA PRO A 64 -14.67 7.36 -7.29
C PRO A 64 -13.74 8.16 -6.37
N ASP A 65 -13.35 9.37 -6.75
CA ASP A 65 -12.41 10.20 -6.00
C ASP A 65 -12.97 10.63 -4.65
N LEU A 66 -14.28 10.87 -4.60
CA LEU A 66 -14.97 11.23 -3.36
C LEU A 66 -15.04 10.04 -2.39
N ILE A 67 -15.22 8.83 -2.93
CA ILE A 67 -15.22 7.59 -2.13
C ILE A 67 -13.84 7.38 -1.53
N GLY A 68 -12.78 7.53 -2.33
CA GLY A 68 -11.43 7.31 -1.80
C GLY A 68 -10.99 8.38 -0.82
N GLU A 69 -11.37 9.66 -0.99
CA GLU A 69 -11.12 10.67 0.04
C GLU A 69 -11.90 10.38 1.32
N ALA A 70 -13.14 9.89 1.23
CA ALA A 70 -13.91 9.46 2.41
C ALA A 70 -13.25 8.26 3.12
N LEU A 71 -12.80 7.25 2.36
CA LEU A 71 -12.09 6.08 2.90
C LEU A 71 -10.74 6.46 3.51
N LYS A 72 -10.03 7.42 2.93
CA LYS A 72 -8.79 7.97 3.47
C LYS A 72 -9.02 8.72 4.77
N ALA A 73 -10.04 9.58 4.84
CA ALA A 73 -10.43 10.24 6.08
C ALA A 73 -10.88 9.23 7.16
N TYR A 74 -11.57 8.16 6.76
CA TYR A 74 -11.92 7.06 7.65
C TYR A 74 -10.66 6.35 8.17
N ALA A 75 -9.76 5.94 7.27
CA ALA A 75 -8.51 5.27 7.62
C ALA A 75 -7.68 6.10 8.63
N VAL A 76 -7.46 7.40 8.35
CA VAL A 76 -6.71 8.31 9.24
C VAL A 76 -7.35 8.43 10.63
N ARG A 77 -8.67 8.32 10.74
CA ARG A 77 -9.35 8.48 12.03
C ARG A 77 -9.33 7.20 12.88
N TRP A 78 -9.31 6.04 12.25
CA TRP A 78 -9.51 4.73 12.90
C TRP A 78 -8.28 3.87 12.97
N LEU A 79 -7.38 3.98 12.00
CA LEU A 79 -6.10 3.31 12.08
C LEU A 79 -5.19 4.11 13.03
N PRO A 80 -4.47 3.43 13.92
CA PRO A 80 -3.46 4.08 14.74
C PRO A 80 -2.39 4.77 13.90
N ASP A 81 -1.97 5.96 14.33
CA ASP A 81 -0.96 6.78 13.64
C ASP A 81 0.49 6.34 13.93
N SER A 82 0.69 5.41 14.88
CA SER A 82 2.01 4.92 15.30
C SER A 82 2.16 3.42 15.08
N TYR A 83 3.37 2.98 14.74
CA TYR A 83 3.71 1.57 14.56
C TYR A 83 3.37 0.73 15.80
N ASP A 84 3.79 1.18 16.99
CA ASP A 84 3.57 0.43 18.23
C ASP A 84 2.08 0.18 18.52
N ALA A 85 1.24 1.19 18.27
CA ALA A 85 -0.21 1.06 18.45
C ALA A 85 -0.88 0.22 17.35
N LEU A 86 -0.28 0.12 16.14
CA LEU A 86 -0.78 -0.72 15.07
C LEU A 86 -0.58 -2.20 15.35
N VAL A 87 0.59 -2.55 15.91
CA VAL A 87 1.05 -3.92 16.17
C VAL A 87 0.76 -4.36 17.61
N ALA A 88 0.18 -3.49 18.45
CA ALA A 88 -0.27 -3.87 19.79
C ALA A 88 -1.32 -5.00 19.71
N ASP A 89 -1.01 -6.15 20.30
CA ASP A 89 -1.82 -7.39 20.25
C ASP A 89 -3.31 -7.16 20.53
N ASP A 90 -3.62 -6.28 21.50
CA ASP A 90 -4.99 -5.97 21.93
C ASP A 90 -5.88 -5.41 20.81
N TYR A 91 -5.28 -4.83 19.76
CA TYR A 91 -6.00 -4.20 18.64
C TYR A 91 -5.68 -4.79 17.28
N MET A 92 -4.71 -5.72 17.16
CA MET A 92 -4.27 -6.26 15.87
C MET A 92 -5.43 -6.83 15.03
N ARG A 93 -6.27 -7.69 15.61
CA ARG A 93 -7.43 -8.27 14.90
C ARG A 93 -8.41 -7.21 14.42
N ARG A 94 -8.67 -6.20 15.25
CA ARG A 94 -9.58 -5.10 14.90
C ARG A 94 -9.00 -4.25 13.77
N ASN A 95 -7.72 -3.89 13.86
CA ASN A 95 -7.02 -3.15 12.83
C ASN A 95 -6.99 -3.93 11.51
N GLN A 96 -6.75 -5.24 11.57
CA GLN A 96 -6.83 -6.13 10.42
C GLN A 96 -8.22 -6.09 9.77
N CYS A 97 -9.29 -6.30 10.53
CA CYS A 97 -10.66 -6.24 9.99
C CYS A 97 -10.99 -4.86 9.40
N LEU A 98 -10.53 -3.77 10.02
CA LEU A 98 -10.72 -2.41 9.52
C LEU A 98 -10.03 -2.19 8.16
N VAL A 99 -8.77 -2.61 8.03
CA VAL A 99 -7.99 -2.48 6.79
C VAL A 99 -8.63 -3.32 5.68
N GLU A 100 -8.97 -4.57 5.96
CA GLU A 100 -9.66 -5.46 5.01
C GLU A 100 -10.97 -4.83 4.52
N THR A 101 -11.77 -4.31 5.46
CA THR A 101 -13.03 -3.62 5.13
C THR A 101 -12.78 -2.41 4.24
N ILE A 102 -11.82 -1.54 4.58
CA ILE A 102 -11.49 -0.37 3.74
C ILE A 102 -11.12 -0.79 2.32
N ILE A 103 -10.34 -1.86 2.17
CA ILE A 103 -9.86 -2.36 0.87
C ILE A 103 -11.02 -2.90 0.02
N TRP A 104 -11.95 -3.64 0.63
CA TRP A 104 -13.13 -4.15 -0.08
C TRP A 104 -14.10 -3.06 -0.55
N LEU A 105 -13.97 -1.85 0.01
CA LEU A 105 -14.79 -0.70 -0.37
C LEU A 105 -14.12 0.25 -1.35
N LEU A 106 -12.85 0.00 -1.68
CA LEU A 106 -12.19 0.77 -2.70
C LEU A 106 -13.00 0.68 -4.00
N PRO A 107 -13.22 1.81 -4.70
CA PRO A 107 -13.95 1.82 -5.97
C PRO A 107 -13.45 0.75 -6.93
N SER A 108 -14.34 0.12 -7.71
CA SER A 108 -13.95 -0.98 -8.60
C SER A 108 -13.03 -0.56 -9.75
N ASP A 109 -12.98 0.74 -10.05
CA ASP A 109 -12.11 1.28 -11.08
C ASP A 109 -10.63 1.20 -10.66
N LYS A 110 -9.78 0.81 -11.61
CA LYS A 110 -8.41 0.32 -11.37
C LYS A 110 -7.41 1.47 -11.17
N SER A 111 -7.74 2.67 -11.64
CA SER A 111 -6.87 3.86 -11.60
C SER A 111 -7.50 5.08 -10.92
N SER A 112 -8.82 5.08 -10.68
CA SER A 112 -9.52 6.22 -10.08
C SER A 112 -9.90 5.98 -8.62
N GLY A 113 -10.09 7.06 -7.88
CA GLY A 113 -10.61 7.02 -6.53
C GLY A 113 -9.58 7.26 -5.44
N CYS A 114 -8.39 6.66 -5.52
CA CYS A 114 -7.41 6.70 -4.43
C CYS A 114 -6.00 7.04 -4.94
N SER A 115 -5.32 7.97 -4.27
CA SER A 115 -3.91 8.27 -4.56
C SER A 115 -3.00 7.06 -4.30
N CYS A 116 -1.95 6.89 -5.12
CA CYS A 116 -0.94 5.84 -4.96
C CYS A 116 -0.33 5.83 -3.55
N ARG A 117 -0.03 7.02 -3.01
CA ARG A 117 0.45 7.21 -1.64
C ARG A 117 -0.50 6.63 -0.58
N PHE A 118 -1.81 6.84 -0.73
CA PHE A 118 -2.79 6.27 0.19
C PHE A 118 -2.84 4.75 0.11
N LEU A 119 -2.80 4.18 -1.10
CA LEU A 119 -2.78 2.73 -1.30
C LEU A 119 -1.51 2.08 -0.73
N LEU A 120 -0.33 2.69 -0.94
CA LEU A 120 0.93 2.22 -0.35
C LEU A 120 0.91 2.28 1.18
N LYS A 121 0.33 3.33 1.76
CA LYS A 121 0.10 3.40 3.21
C LYS A 121 -0.82 2.29 3.69
N LEU A 122 -1.93 2.02 2.99
CA LEU A 122 -2.81 0.90 3.33
C LEU A 122 -2.09 -0.45 3.21
N LEU A 123 -1.24 -0.64 2.19
CA LEU A 123 -0.46 -1.86 2.01
C LEU A 123 0.53 -2.05 3.17
N LYS A 124 1.22 -0.98 3.57
CA LYS A 124 2.08 -0.98 4.75
C LYS A 124 1.31 -1.42 6.00
N VAL A 125 0.14 -0.85 6.25
CA VAL A 125 -0.68 -1.25 7.39
C VAL A 125 -1.12 -2.71 7.27
N ALA A 126 -1.57 -3.16 6.09
CA ALA A 126 -1.98 -4.54 5.84
C ALA A 126 -0.86 -5.57 6.12
N ILE A 127 0.38 -5.22 5.79
CA ILE A 127 1.56 -6.05 6.12
C ILE A 127 1.74 -6.12 7.64
N LEU A 128 1.72 -4.96 8.32
CA LEU A 128 1.98 -4.86 9.77
C LEU A 128 0.93 -5.55 10.64
N VAL A 129 -0.34 -5.53 10.22
CA VAL A 129 -1.43 -6.19 10.96
C VAL A 129 -1.63 -7.65 10.56
N GLY A 130 -0.79 -8.19 9.67
CA GLY A 130 -0.87 -9.59 9.24
C GLY A 130 -2.10 -9.92 8.39
N SER A 131 -2.60 -8.98 7.59
CA SER A 131 -3.71 -9.24 6.66
C SER A 131 -3.39 -10.35 5.65
N GLY A 132 -4.42 -11.05 5.18
CA GLY A 132 -4.26 -12.17 4.24
C GLY A 132 -3.74 -11.75 2.87
N ASP A 133 -3.12 -12.69 2.14
CA ASP A 133 -2.44 -12.41 0.86
C ASP A 133 -3.38 -11.83 -0.21
N HIS A 134 -4.64 -12.24 -0.22
CA HIS A 134 -5.66 -11.71 -1.13
C HIS A 134 -5.85 -10.19 -0.98
N VAL A 135 -5.71 -9.68 0.25
CA VAL A 135 -5.84 -8.25 0.59
C VAL A 135 -4.66 -7.47 0.03
N LYS A 136 -3.45 -7.99 0.25
CA LYS A 136 -2.20 -7.42 -0.26
C LYS A 136 -2.18 -7.46 -1.80
N GLU A 137 -2.65 -8.55 -2.39
CA GLU A 137 -2.71 -8.74 -3.84
C GLU A 137 -3.61 -7.71 -4.52
N GLU A 138 -4.79 -7.45 -3.97
CA GLU A 138 -5.71 -6.43 -4.51
C GLU A 138 -5.10 -5.02 -4.43
N LEU A 139 -4.42 -4.68 -3.33
CA LEU A 139 -3.70 -3.41 -3.22
C LEU A 139 -2.54 -3.33 -4.21
N MET A 140 -1.70 -4.36 -4.32
CA MET A 140 -0.60 -4.40 -5.26
C MET A 140 -1.08 -4.23 -6.70
N ARG A 141 -2.19 -4.89 -7.06
CA ARG A 141 -2.85 -4.77 -8.37
C ARG A 141 -3.26 -3.32 -8.67
N ARG A 142 -3.72 -2.55 -7.68
CA ARG A 142 -4.12 -1.14 -7.87
C ARG A 142 -2.93 -0.19 -7.89
N ILE A 143 -1.96 -0.41 -7.00
CA ILE A 143 -0.73 0.38 -6.94
C ILE A 143 0.02 0.29 -8.27
N SER A 144 0.07 -0.88 -8.90
CA SER A 144 0.75 -1.06 -10.19
C SER A 144 0.13 -0.26 -11.35
N PHE A 145 -1.07 0.31 -11.23
CA PHE A 145 -1.63 1.22 -12.25
C PHE A 145 -1.09 2.66 -12.13
N GLN A 146 -0.60 3.04 -10.96
CA GLN A 146 -0.20 4.41 -10.65
C GLN A 146 1.13 4.49 -9.88
N LEU A 147 1.96 3.45 -10.00
CA LEU A 147 3.23 3.33 -9.28
C LEU A 147 4.16 4.52 -9.56
N HIS A 148 4.21 4.99 -10.81
CA HIS A 148 4.94 6.18 -11.24
C HIS A 148 4.58 7.49 -10.49
N LYS A 149 3.45 7.52 -9.77
CA LYS A 149 3.01 8.67 -8.96
C LYS A 149 3.47 8.59 -7.49
N ALA A 150 4.17 7.53 -7.11
CA ALA A 150 4.65 7.34 -5.75
C ALA A 150 5.94 8.13 -5.48
N SER A 151 6.26 8.34 -4.20
CA SER A 151 7.58 8.79 -3.78
C SER A 151 8.40 7.62 -3.22
N VAL A 152 9.73 7.73 -3.25
CA VAL A 152 10.62 6.71 -2.69
C VAL A 152 10.26 6.35 -1.24
N LYS A 153 9.90 7.35 -0.44
CA LYS A 153 9.48 7.15 0.97
C LYS A 153 8.23 6.29 1.12
N ASP A 154 7.33 6.32 0.13
CA ASP A 154 6.11 5.51 0.14
C ASP A 154 6.40 4.04 -0.19
N LEU A 155 7.54 3.73 -0.84
CA LEU A 155 7.99 2.38 -1.18
C LEU A 155 8.78 1.68 -0.06
N LEU A 156 9.13 2.39 1.01
CA LEU A 156 9.80 1.83 2.20
C LEU A 156 8.82 1.00 3.04
N LEU A 157 8.46 -0.14 2.47
CA LEU A 157 7.52 -1.12 3.00
C LEU A 157 8.30 -2.10 3.90
N PRO A 158 7.82 -2.34 5.13
CA PRO A 158 8.52 -3.19 6.08
C PRO A 158 8.51 -4.64 5.61
N ALA A 159 9.61 -5.35 5.85
CA ALA A 159 9.65 -6.79 5.69
C ALA A 159 8.66 -7.47 6.66
N ALA A 160 8.09 -8.61 6.24
CA ALA A 160 7.15 -9.35 7.07
C ALA A 160 7.83 -9.98 8.29
N SER A 161 9.14 -10.24 8.19
CA SER A 161 9.96 -10.75 9.28
C SER A 161 11.27 -9.95 9.44
N PRO A 162 11.81 -9.85 10.67
CA PRO A 162 13.09 -9.16 10.91
C PRO A 162 14.29 -9.82 10.22
N SER A 163 14.17 -11.07 9.78
CA SER A 163 15.21 -11.83 9.08
C SER A 163 15.28 -11.55 7.58
N GLU A 164 14.30 -10.86 7.01
CA GLU A 164 14.21 -10.56 5.57
C GLU A 164 14.78 -9.18 5.19
N GLY A 165 15.46 -8.50 6.12
CA GLY A 165 16.02 -7.16 5.94
C GLY A 165 15.11 -6.04 6.45
N MET A 166 15.54 -4.78 6.32
CA MET A 166 14.76 -3.65 6.83
C MET A 166 13.51 -3.37 6.00
N HIS A 167 13.56 -3.64 4.70
CA HIS A 167 12.50 -3.36 3.74
C HIS A 167 12.24 -4.56 2.82
N ASP A 168 10.98 -4.75 2.42
CA ASP A 168 10.58 -5.79 1.46
C ASP A 168 10.87 -5.35 0.02
N VAL A 169 12.13 -5.51 -0.40
CA VAL A 169 12.58 -5.17 -1.77
C VAL A 169 11.90 -6.05 -2.83
N ARG A 170 11.57 -7.30 -2.50
CA ARG A 170 10.92 -8.24 -3.42
C ARG A 170 9.49 -7.80 -3.76
N LEU A 171 8.76 -7.27 -2.79
CA LEU A 171 7.43 -6.73 -3.02
C LEU A 171 7.46 -5.51 -3.94
N VAL A 172 8.46 -4.63 -3.80
CA VAL A 172 8.66 -3.50 -4.73
C VAL A 172 9.01 -3.99 -6.14
N HIS A 173 9.89 -4.98 -6.26
CA HIS A 173 10.18 -5.62 -7.54
C HIS A 173 8.92 -6.17 -8.23
N ASN A 174 8.03 -6.85 -7.49
CA ASN A 174 6.76 -7.34 -8.03
C ASN A 174 5.84 -6.21 -8.51
N LEU A 175 5.79 -5.08 -7.79
CA LEU A 175 5.04 -3.89 -8.22
C LEU A 175 5.59 -3.31 -9.53
N VAL A 176 6.91 -3.22 -9.66
CA VAL A 176 7.58 -2.73 -10.87
C VAL A 176 7.29 -3.66 -12.05
N GLN A 177 7.46 -4.97 -11.88
CA GLN A 177 7.18 -5.94 -12.95
C GLN A 177 5.73 -5.85 -13.44
N ARG A 178 4.76 -5.70 -12.53
CA ARG A 178 3.34 -5.52 -12.89
C ARG A 178 3.09 -4.24 -13.65
N PHE A 179 3.74 -3.14 -13.25
CA PHE A 179 3.65 -1.88 -13.98
C PHE A 179 4.19 -2.03 -15.41
N VAL A 180 5.38 -2.59 -15.56
CA VAL A 180 6.08 -2.76 -16.85
C VAL A 180 5.33 -3.70 -17.78
N ALA A 181 4.84 -4.84 -17.26
CA ALA A 181 4.04 -5.78 -18.04
C ALA A 181 2.76 -5.12 -18.59
N ARG A 182 2.15 -4.22 -17.81
CA ARG A 182 0.95 -3.48 -18.23
C ARG A 182 1.26 -2.47 -19.33
N THR A 183 2.34 -1.71 -19.22
CA THR A 183 2.69 -0.71 -20.25
C THR A 183 3.14 -1.37 -21.56
N ALA A 184 3.81 -2.53 -21.49
CA ALA A 184 4.19 -3.29 -22.68
C ALA A 184 2.99 -3.82 -23.49
N LEU A 185 1.89 -4.21 -22.84
CA LEU A 185 0.67 -4.66 -23.53
C LEU A 185 -0.05 -3.54 -24.27
N SER A 186 0.06 -2.30 -23.79
CA SER A 186 -0.49 -1.10 -24.44
C SER A 186 0.16 -0.85 -25.81
N HIS A 187 1.47 -1.09 -25.90
CA HIS A 187 2.25 -0.85 -27.13
C HIS A 187 2.11 -1.93 -28.22
N ASN A 188 1.76 -3.18 -27.88
CA ASN A 188 1.77 -4.30 -28.85
C ASN A 188 0.48 -4.47 -29.66
N GLY A 189 -0.57 -3.68 -29.37
CA GLY A 189 -1.91 -3.87 -29.91
C GLY A 189 -2.43 -2.69 -30.74
N ASP A 190 -1.73 -2.23 -31.78
CA ASP A 190 -2.40 -1.80 -33.03
C ASP A 190 -1.42 -1.35 -34.13
N PHE A 191 -1.60 -1.90 -35.31
CA PHE A 191 -1.11 -1.34 -36.58
C PHE A 191 -2.08 -0.23 -37.03
N VAL A 192 -2.14 0.94 -36.39
CA VAL A 192 -3.09 1.99 -36.82
C VAL A 192 -2.58 3.43 -36.68
N GLU A 193 -2.90 4.18 -37.73
CA GLU A 193 -2.84 5.61 -38.03
C GLU A 193 -2.70 6.58 -36.84
N LYS A 194 -1.79 7.55 -37.02
CA LYS A 194 -1.49 8.65 -36.10
C LYS A 194 -2.66 9.63 -36.03
N SER A 195 -3.55 9.46 -35.05
CA SER A 195 -4.45 10.53 -34.60
C SER A 195 -3.79 11.35 -33.49
N ASP A 196 -4.21 12.61 -33.32
CA ASP A 196 -3.67 13.51 -32.28
C ASP A 196 -3.93 13.00 -30.85
N GLU A 197 -5.05 12.31 -30.62
CA GLU A 197 -5.40 11.69 -29.32
C GLU A 197 -4.41 10.58 -28.93
N LYS A 198 -4.03 9.73 -29.88
CA LYS A 198 -3.09 8.62 -29.64
C LYS A 198 -1.67 9.14 -29.38
N MET A 199 -1.30 10.28 -29.96
CA MET A 199 -0.02 10.95 -29.66
C MET A 199 0.04 11.50 -28.23
N ILE A 200 -1.08 12.00 -27.69
CA ILE A 200 -1.15 12.47 -26.30
C ILE A 200 -1.05 11.30 -25.32
N GLU A 201 -1.72 10.18 -25.59
CA GLU A 201 -1.63 8.97 -24.76
C GLU A 201 -0.21 8.39 -24.73
N LEU A 202 0.44 8.26 -25.88
CA LEU A 202 1.82 7.79 -25.97
C LEU A 202 2.80 8.69 -25.20
N ASN A 203 2.62 10.01 -25.26
CA ASN A 203 3.45 10.95 -24.50
C ASN A 203 3.23 10.79 -22.99
N PHE A 204 1.99 10.61 -22.54
CA PHE A 204 1.67 10.40 -21.12
C PHE A 204 2.23 9.07 -20.61
N GLU A 205 2.15 8.00 -21.42
CA GLU A 205 2.75 6.71 -21.10
C GLU A 205 4.29 6.80 -21.01
N GLN A 206 4.91 7.54 -21.93
CA GLN A 206 6.35 7.79 -21.89
C GLN A 206 6.75 8.55 -20.62
N GLU A 207 6.04 9.63 -20.26
CA GLU A 207 6.27 10.37 -19.01
C GLU A 207 6.10 9.48 -17.78
N SER A 208 5.07 8.63 -17.75
CA SER A 208 4.85 7.68 -16.65
C SER A 208 5.96 6.63 -16.54
N THR A 209 6.54 6.23 -17.67
CA THR A 209 7.62 5.24 -17.72
C THR A 209 8.95 5.85 -17.28
N LEU A 210 9.24 7.10 -17.65
CA LEU A 210 10.39 7.86 -17.16
C LEU A 210 10.30 8.08 -15.64
N ALA A 211 9.14 8.52 -15.14
CA ALA A 211 8.91 8.71 -13.71
C ALA A 211 9.06 7.39 -12.91
N LEU A 212 8.71 6.24 -13.49
CA LEU A 212 9.01 4.94 -12.89
C LEU A 212 10.51 4.69 -12.77
N GLY A 213 11.29 4.99 -13.81
CA GLY A 213 12.75 4.82 -13.79
C GLY A 213 13.41 5.64 -12.68
N GLU A 214 13.06 6.93 -12.59
CA GLU A 214 13.55 7.82 -11.52
C GLU A 214 13.16 7.32 -10.12
N LEU A 215 11.92 6.86 -9.96
CA LEU A 215 11.43 6.32 -8.70
C LEU A 215 12.22 5.08 -8.26
N VAL A 216 12.45 4.13 -9.17
CA VAL A 216 13.16 2.88 -8.87
C VAL A 216 14.64 3.14 -8.58
N ASP A 217 15.28 4.03 -9.33
CA ASP A 217 16.69 4.40 -9.09
C ASP A 217 16.87 5.11 -7.74
N GLY A 218 15.94 5.99 -7.38
CA GLY A 218 15.89 6.61 -6.06
C GLY A 218 15.67 5.58 -4.95
N TYR A 219 14.79 4.60 -5.16
CA TYR A 219 14.56 3.52 -4.20
C TYR A 219 15.78 2.59 -4.05
N LEU A 220 16.42 2.20 -5.15
CA LEU A 220 17.67 1.43 -5.15
C LEU A 220 18.76 2.13 -4.34
N SER A 221 18.84 3.46 -4.44
CA SER A 221 19.79 4.26 -3.66
C SER A 221 19.52 4.22 -2.15
N GLU A 222 18.25 4.21 -1.74
CA GLU A 222 17.87 4.11 -0.32
C GLU A 222 18.12 2.69 0.22
N VAL A 223 17.74 1.63 -0.51
CA VAL A 223 17.95 0.26 -0.03
C VAL A 223 19.40 -0.20 -0.13
N ALA A 224 20.22 0.45 -0.95
CA ALA A 224 21.66 0.22 -1.00
C ALA A 224 22.37 0.51 0.33
N ALA A 225 21.76 1.28 1.22
CA ALA A 225 22.26 1.52 2.57
C ALA A 225 22.10 0.32 3.51
N ASP A 226 21.27 -0.68 3.15
CA ASP A 226 21.02 -1.88 3.94
C ASP A 226 22.15 -2.91 3.71
N PRO A 227 22.96 -3.24 4.73
CA PRO A 227 24.04 -4.21 4.61
C PRO A 227 23.54 -5.64 4.37
N ASP A 228 22.29 -5.95 4.73
CA ASP A 228 21.71 -7.28 4.59
C ASP A 228 21.05 -7.49 3.20
N LEU A 229 21.04 -6.45 2.35
CA LEU A 229 20.48 -6.55 1.01
C LEU A 229 21.34 -7.43 0.09
N GLU A 230 20.76 -8.55 -0.35
CA GLU A 230 21.40 -9.45 -1.29
C GLU A 230 21.64 -8.82 -2.67
N PHE A 231 22.81 -9.11 -3.26
CA PHE A 231 23.20 -8.63 -4.58
C PHE A 231 22.24 -9.09 -5.69
N SER A 232 21.77 -10.34 -5.61
CA SER A 232 20.76 -10.90 -6.51
C SER A 232 19.51 -10.03 -6.55
N THR A 233 18.95 -9.71 -5.38
CA THR A 233 17.73 -8.91 -5.24
C THR A 233 17.94 -7.48 -5.77
N PHE A 234 19.10 -6.88 -5.51
CA PHE A 234 19.45 -5.55 -6.05
C PHE A 234 19.49 -5.55 -7.58
N VAL A 235 20.15 -6.55 -8.19
CA VAL A 235 20.27 -6.67 -9.65
C VAL A 235 18.93 -7.00 -10.30
N GLU A 236 18.12 -7.88 -9.71
CA GLU A 236 16.78 -8.19 -10.21
C GLU A 236 15.89 -6.94 -10.27
N LEU A 237 15.90 -6.12 -9.21
CA LEU A 237 15.15 -4.86 -9.21
C LEU A 237 15.70 -3.84 -10.23
N ALA A 238 17.03 -3.71 -10.31
CA ALA A 238 17.66 -2.83 -11.29
C ALA A 238 17.31 -3.21 -12.74
N THR A 239 17.27 -4.51 -13.04
CA THR A 239 17.01 -5.02 -14.40
C THR A 239 15.54 -5.14 -14.76
N ALA A 240 14.62 -5.05 -13.78
CA ALA A 240 13.18 -5.04 -14.03
C ALA A 240 12.67 -3.77 -14.73
N VAL A 241 13.45 -2.68 -14.69
CA VAL A 241 13.10 -1.40 -15.32
C VAL A 241 13.57 -1.38 -16.79
N PRO A 242 12.68 -1.09 -17.76
CA PRO A 242 13.03 -1.08 -19.18
C PRO A 242 13.97 0.08 -19.54
N GLU A 243 14.78 -0.08 -20.58
CA GLU A 243 15.72 0.96 -21.05
C GLU A 243 15.00 2.26 -21.42
N ALA A 244 13.77 2.19 -21.95
CA ALA A 244 12.95 3.36 -22.26
C ALA A 244 12.62 4.24 -21.04
N ALA A 245 12.67 3.68 -19.82
CA ALA A 245 12.50 4.40 -18.56
C ALA A 245 13.80 5.09 -18.08
N ARG A 246 14.96 4.73 -18.65
CA ARG A 246 16.28 5.24 -18.25
C ARG A 246 17.05 5.82 -19.44
N PRO A 247 16.64 6.99 -19.98
CA PRO A 247 17.43 7.68 -20.99
C PRO A 247 18.79 8.15 -20.43
N VAL A 248 18.87 8.37 -19.11
CA VAL A 248 20.08 8.71 -18.36
C VAL A 248 20.24 7.70 -17.22
N HIS A 249 21.46 7.29 -16.94
CA HIS A 249 21.78 6.22 -15.98
C HIS A 249 22.42 6.73 -14.68
N ASP A 250 22.52 8.04 -14.48
CA ASP A 250 23.21 8.66 -13.33
C ASP A 250 22.62 8.20 -11.99
N GLY A 251 21.29 8.10 -11.89
CA GLY A 251 20.59 7.61 -10.71
C GLY A 251 20.95 6.15 -10.38
N LEU A 252 20.89 5.28 -11.39
CA LEU A 252 21.32 3.88 -11.24
C LEU A 252 22.80 3.76 -10.85
N TYR A 253 23.70 4.52 -11.47
CA TYR A 253 25.12 4.51 -11.11
C TYR A 253 25.36 4.98 -9.68
N TYR A 254 24.63 5.99 -9.22
CA TYR A 254 24.68 6.44 -7.83
C TYR A 254 24.23 5.33 -6.87
N ALA A 255 23.14 4.62 -7.18
CA ALA A 255 22.68 3.48 -6.39
C ALA A 255 23.71 2.34 -6.35
N VAL A 256 24.32 2.00 -7.49
CA VAL A 256 25.36 0.97 -7.59
C VAL A 256 26.59 1.34 -6.77
N ASP A 257 27.05 2.59 -6.87
CA ASP A 257 28.19 3.09 -6.08
C ASP A 257 27.89 3.04 -4.58
N ALA A 258 26.69 3.45 -4.16
CA ALA A 258 26.24 3.34 -2.77
C ALA A 258 26.25 1.88 -2.29
N TYR A 259 25.71 0.95 -3.10
CA TYR A 259 25.64 -0.46 -2.76
C TYR A 259 27.03 -1.08 -2.59
N ILE A 260 27.94 -0.83 -3.55
CA ILE A 260 29.31 -1.33 -3.50
C ILE A 260 30.06 -0.81 -2.28
N LYS A 261 29.87 0.47 -1.92
CA LYS A 261 30.48 1.06 -0.72
C LYS A 261 30.04 0.34 0.55
N VAL A 262 28.75 0.09 0.71
CA VAL A 262 28.21 -0.62 1.89
C VAL A 262 28.70 -2.07 1.93
N CYS A 263 28.66 -2.80 0.82
CA CYS A 263 29.19 -4.16 0.75
C CYS A 263 30.68 -4.22 1.10
N SER A 264 31.49 -3.28 0.61
CA SER A 264 32.91 -3.22 0.92
C SER A 264 33.15 -3.00 2.41
N MET A 265 32.43 -2.08 3.04
CA MET A 265 32.53 -1.83 4.49
C MET A 265 32.05 -3.03 5.31
N HIS A 266 30.97 -3.68 4.91
CA HIS A 266 30.43 -4.86 5.59
C HIS A 266 31.42 -6.04 5.54
N LEU A 267 32.03 -6.31 4.38
CA LEU A 267 33.07 -7.33 4.23
C LEU A 267 34.33 -7.00 5.05
N MET A 268 34.75 -5.75 5.11
CA MET A 268 35.88 -5.34 5.97
C MET A 268 35.58 -5.57 7.47
N ASN A 269 34.37 -5.26 7.93
CA ASN A 269 33.96 -5.47 9.31
C ASN A 269 33.88 -6.96 9.67
N LEU A 270 33.33 -7.80 8.80
CA LEU A 270 33.31 -9.26 8.96
C LEU A 270 34.73 -9.84 9.04
N ASN A 271 35.65 -9.37 8.21
CA ASN A 271 37.06 -9.78 8.25
C ASN A 271 37.76 -9.32 9.53
N LEU A 272 37.46 -8.10 10.03
CA LEU A 272 37.96 -7.64 11.33
C LEU A 272 37.42 -8.49 12.48
N LEU A 273 36.11 -8.80 12.49
CA LEU A 273 35.47 -9.63 13.50
C LEU A 273 36.01 -11.07 13.48
N ASN A 274 36.16 -11.67 12.29
CA ASN A 274 36.78 -12.99 12.15
C ASN A 274 38.25 -12.98 12.58
N GLY A 275 38.99 -11.92 12.28
CA GLY A 275 40.34 -11.70 12.78
C GLY A 275 40.40 -11.62 14.31
N CYS A 276 39.49 -10.87 14.93
CA CYS A 276 39.38 -10.76 16.39
C CYS A 276 38.94 -12.08 17.06
N CYS A 277 38.03 -12.85 16.45
CA CYS A 277 37.62 -14.16 16.94
C CYS A 277 38.74 -15.20 16.85
N GLN A 278 39.60 -15.15 15.82
CA GLN A 278 40.81 -15.98 15.77
C GLN A 278 41.83 -15.62 16.85
N TYR A 279 41.91 -14.35 17.25
CA TYR A 279 42.77 -13.94 18.37
C TYR A 279 42.22 -14.37 19.74
N PHE A 280 40.90 -14.48 19.91
CA PHE A 280 40.30 -14.94 21.18
C PHE A 280 40.34 -16.47 21.35
N LEU A 281 40.38 -17.25 20.26
CA LEU A 281 40.52 -18.72 20.33
C LEU A 281 41.98 -19.20 20.46
N LEU A 282 42.96 -18.30 20.41
CA LEU A 282 44.38 -18.62 20.57
C LEU A 282 44.94 -18.30 21.97
N TYR A 283 44.08 -17.93 22.94
CA TYR A 283 44.49 -17.55 24.31
C TYR A 283 43.79 -18.35 25.43
N ASP A 284 43.14 -19.47 25.12
CA ASP A 284 42.45 -20.34 26.10
C ASP A 284 42.96 -21.81 26.11
N GLU A 285 44.24 -22.05 25.79
CA GLU A 285 44.96 -23.29 26.14
C GLU A 285 46.35 -23.03 26.76
#